data_AF-A0A0D0MFR2-F1
#
_entry.id   AF-A0A0D0MFR2-F1
#
_cell.length_a   1.000
_cell.length_b   1.000
_cell.length_c   1.000
_cell.angle_alpha   90.00
_cell.angle_beta   90.00
_cell.angle_gamma   90.00
#
_symmetry.space_group_name_H-M   'P 1'
#
loop_
_entity.id
_entity.type
_entity.pdbx_description
1 polymer ?
#
loop_
_entity_poly.entity_id
_entity_poly.type
_entity_poly.pdbx_seq_one_letter_code
_entity_poly.pdbx_strand_id
1 'polypeptide(L)'
;MKSNKQRRAEIKAHRLERAARAAARQRAHVDGRLVRGAIGQVAADTALLAANNNTYGLLPVYYVDKAFTCRDCDAEQVWTAKQQKWWYESMHGNINSTAVRCLRCRRARRARLHASQAPDGANLLGVQTMRLRALGAAAPNAEAAAELEAALQSKWWSLRTVAIQAMARWGDSERIGRLLALVAARPSGGRRYSTWERVAADTAAHALRETHAT
;
A
#
# COMPACT_ATOMS: atom_id res chain seq x y z
N MET A 1 -25.34 32.50 -20.50
CA MET A 1 -24.76 31.95 -19.26
C MET A 1 -24.24 30.55 -19.54
N LYS A 2 -22.97 30.23 -19.24
CA LYS A 2 -22.40 28.91 -19.55
C LYS A 2 -22.96 27.85 -18.60
N SER A 3 -23.22 26.64 -19.12
CA SER A 3 -23.62 25.50 -18.29
C SER A 3 -22.49 25.07 -17.34
N ASN A 4 -22.85 24.54 -16.18
CA ASN A 4 -21.89 23.92 -15.25
C ASN A 4 -21.00 22.86 -15.91
N LYS A 5 -21.52 22.13 -16.90
CA LYS A 5 -20.75 21.16 -17.70
C LYS A 5 -19.65 21.84 -18.51
N GLN A 6 -19.99 22.94 -19.19
CA GLN A 6 -19.05 23.73 -19.98
C GLN A 6 -17.97 24.34 -19.09
N ARG A 7 -18.36 24.94 -17.95
CA ARG A 7 -17.40 25.52 -16.99
C ARG A 7 -16.42 24.49 -16.43
N ARG A 8 -16.88 23.27 -16.13
CA ARG A 8 -16.00 22.17 -15.68
C ARG A 8 -15.02 21.73 -16.77
N ALA A 9 -15.46 21.70 -18.03
CA ALA A 9 -14.59 21.37 -19.16
C ALA A 9 -13.50 22.43 -19.35
N GLU A 10 -13.85 23.72 -19.27
CA GLU A 10 -12.88 24.83 -19.36
C GLU A 10 -11.84 24.78 -18.24
N ILE A 11 -12.28 24.60 -16.99
CA ILE A 11 -11.35 24.44 -15.85
C ILE A 11 -10.40 23.27 -16.08
N LYS A 12 -10.90 22.16 -16.63
CA LYS A 12 -10.08 20.98 -16.94
C LYS A 12 -9.04 21.29 -18.02
N ALA A 13 -9.45 21.96 -19.10
CA ALA A 13 -8.55 22.35 -20.20
C ALA A 13 -7.41 23.25 -19.68
N HIS A 14 -7.74 24.27 -18.89
CA HIS A 14 -6.73 25.12 -18.26
C HIS A 14 -5.78 24.35 -17.33
N ARG A 15 -6.28 23.36 -16.58
CA ARG A 15 -5.42 22.52 -15.75
C ARG A 15 -4.47 21.66 -16.58
N LEU A 16 -4.94 21.09 -17.70
CA LEU A 16 -4.09 20.33 -18.62
C LEU A 16 -2.99 21.20 -19.20
N GLU A 17 -3.34 22.39 -19.68
CA GLU A 17 -2.38 23.35 -20.23
C GLU A 17 -1.31 23.78 -19.20
N ARG A 18 -1.73 24.07 -17.96
CA ARG A 18 -0.78 24.37 -16.87
C ARG A 18 0.13 23.19 -16.54
N ALA A 19 -0.43 21.99 -16.51
CA ALA A 19 0.34 20.78 -16.24
C ALA A 19 1.37 20.49 -17.34
N ALA A 20 0.99 20.68 -18.61
CA ALA A 20 1.92 20.56 -19.74
C ALA A 20 3.06 21.58 -19.64
N ARG A 21 2.74 22.84 -19.33
CA ARG A 21 3.76 23.90 -19.10
C ARG A 21 4.69 23.57 -17.94
N ALA A 22 4.16 23.06 -16.83
CA ALA A 22 4.96 22.65 -15.68
C ALA A 22 5.91 21.49 -16.03
N ALA A 23 5.42 20.48 -16.76
CA ALA A 23 6.24 19.36 -17.22
C ALA A 23 7.37 19.81 -18.18
N ALA A 24 7.08 20.72 -19.11
CA ALA A 24 8.09 21.27 -20.01
C ALA A 24 9.18 22.03 -19.24
N ARG A 25 8.79 22.87 -18.26
CA ARG A 25 9.74 23.57 -17.37
C ARG A 25 10.59 22.61 -16.56
N GLN A 26 10.00 21.52 -16.05
CA GLN A 26 10.73 20.52 -15.28
C GLN A 26 11.81 19.83 -16.13
N ARG A 27 11.50 19.50 -17.39
CA ARG A 27 12.46 18.87 -18.32
C ARG A 27 13.60 19.81 -18.73
N ALA A 28 13.33 21.11 -18.81
CA ALA A 28 14.35 22.10 -19.16
C ALA A 28 15.32 22.42 -18.02
N HIS A 29 14.97 22.10 -16.76
CA HIS A 29 15.84 22.36 -15.61
C HIS A 29 16.86 21.23 -15.43
N VAL A 30 18.15 21.56 -15.41
CA VAL A 30 19.27 20.60 -15.34
C VAL A 30 19.14 19.64 -14.14
N ASP A 31 18.78 20.17 -12.96
CA ASP A 31 18.56 19.36 -11.75
C ASP A 31 17.15 18.75 -11.62
N GLY A 32 16.26 18.95 -12.61
CA GLY A 32 14.87 18.49 -12.56
C GLY A 32 14.00 19.09 -11.44
N ARG A 33 14.54 20.03 -10.66
CA ARG A 33 13.84 20.76 -9.58
C ARG A 33 13.01 21.89 -10.18
N LEU A 34 11.79 22.05 -9.67
CA LEU A 34 10.92 23.17 -10.05
C LEU A 34 11.23 24.40 -9.20
N VAL A 35 11.34 25.55 -9.86
CA VAL A 35 11.54 26.85 -9.19
C VAL A 35 10.36 27.15 -8.27
N ARG A 36 10.65 27.61 -7.04
CA ARG A 36 9.67 28.01 -6.02
C ARG A 36 8.78 29.15 -6.54
N GLY A 37 7.48 29.08 -6.27
CA GLY A 37 6.54 30.20 -6.47
C GLY A 37 5.63 30.11 -7.70
N ALA A 38 5.57 28.97 -8.40
CA ALA A 38 4.60 28.81 -9.48
C ALA A 38 3.18 28.59 -8.94
N ILE A 39 2.20 29.24 -9.57
CA ILE A 39 0.77 29.12 -9.21
C ILE A 39 0.34 27.63 -9.25
N GLY A 40 -0.24 27.16 -8.15
CA GLY A 40 -0.73 25.77 -8.02
C GLY A 40 0.31 24.77 -7.53
N GLN A 41 1.50 25.22 -7.12
CA GLN A 41 2.46 24.40 -6.39
C GLN A 41 1.95 24.06 -4.99
N VAL A 42 2.32 22.88 -4.50
CA VAL A 42 2.09 22.45 -3.12
C VAL A 42 3.43 22.00 -2.54
N ALA A 43 3.83 22.55 -1.39
CA ALA A 43 5.07 22.16 -0.72
C ALA A 43 5.05 20.69 -0.28
N ALA A 44 6.15 19.99 -0.54
CA ALA A 44 6.37 18.62 -0.07
C ALA A 44 7.04 18.63 1.30
N ASP A 45 6.72 17.65 2.13
CA ASP A 45 7.47 17.36 3.35
C ASP A 45 8.69 16.48 3.01
N THR A 46 9.84 17.10 2.81
CA THR A 46 11.04 16.40 2.37
C THR A 46 11.59 15.44 3.42
N ALA A 47 11.40 15.73 4.72
CA ALA A 47 11.86 14.86 5.80
C ALA A 47 11.03 13.58 5.85
N LEU A 48 9.70 13.72 5.77
CA LEU A 48 8.79 12.58 5.69
C LEU A 48 9.06 11.72 4.45
N LEU A 49 9.29 12.36 3.30
CA LEU A 49 9.61 11.64 2.07
C LEU A 49 10.92 10.85 2.18
N ALA A 50 11.96 11.43 2.78
CA ALA A 50 13.25 10.78 2.98
C ALA A 50 13.16 9.58 3.92
N ALA A 51 12.34 9.67 4.98
CA ALA A 51 12.12 8.56 5.90
C ALA A 51 11.39 7.38 5.26
N ASN A 52 10.42 7.66 4.38
CA ASN A 52 9.50 6.64 3.85
C ASN A 52 9.85 6.13 2.44
N ASN A 53 10.74 6.81 1.70
CA ASN A 53 11.10 6.40 0.34
C ASN A 53 12.59 6.08 0.25
N ASN A 54 12.87 4.82 -0.07
CA ASN A 54 14.21 4.40 -0.47
C ASN A 54 14.36 4.60 -1.99
N THR A 55 14.79 5.78 -2.41
CA THR A 55 15.04 6.11 -3.82
C THR A 55 16.44 6.70 -3.98
N TYR A 56 17.11 6.37 -5.08
CA TYR A 56 18.37 6.99 -5.47
C TYR A 56 18.17 8.32 -6.20
N GLY A 57 16.93 8.66 -6.54
CA GLY A 57 16.58 9.90 -7.22
C GLY A 57 16.34 11.07 -6.26
N LEU A 58 16.31 12.29 -6.80
CA LEU A 58 15.98 13.48 -6.03
C LEU A 58 14.52 13.47 -5.58
N LEU A 59 14.29 13.72 -4.30
CA LEU A 59 12.95 13.94 -3.76
C LEU A 59 12.44 15.33 -4.16
N PRO A 60 11.15 15.46 -4.52
CA PRO A 60 10.59 16.75 -4.89
C PRO A 60 10.46 17.65 -3.65
N VAL A 61 10.76 18.94 -3.84
CA VAL A 61 10.51 19.97 -2.82
C VAL A 61 9.08 20.53 -2.94
N TYR A 62 8.48 20.43 -4.14
CA TYR A 62 7.11 20.84 -4.42
C TYR A 62 6.45 19.86 -5.39
N TYR A 63 5.13 19.70 -5.26
CA TYR A 63 4.27 19.04 -6.23
C TYR A 63 3.64 20.06 -7.17
N VAL A 64 3.47 19.67 -8.42
CA VAL A 64 2.74 20.43 -9.46
C VAL A 64 1.73 19.52 -10.15
N ASP A 65 0.65 20.09 -10.66
CA ASP A 65 -0.31 19.35 -11.48
C ASP A 65 0.41 18.61 -12.63
N LYS A 66 0.17 17.30 -12.76
CA LYS A 66 0.73 16.45 -13.82
C LYS A 66 -0.38 15.95 -14.74
N ALA A 67 -0.27 16.20 -16.04
CA ALA A 67 -1.20 15.64 -17.02
C ALA A 67 -0.88 14.15 -17.22
N PHE A 68 -1.92 13.33 -17.42
CA PHE A 68 -1.76 11.94 -17.78
C PHE A 68 -2.94 11.46 -18.64
N THR A 69 -2.67 10.49 -19.50
CA THR A 69 -3.69 9.82 -20.31
C THR A 69 -4.12 8.53 -19.61
N CYS A 70 -5.42 8.34 -19.44
CA CYS A 70 -5.94 7.14 -18.79
C CYS A 70 -5.76 5.92 -19.69
N ARG A 71 -4.92 4.96 -19.30
CA ARG A 71 -4.60 3.77 -20.13
C ARG A 71 -5.77 2.86 -20.52
N ASP A 72 -6.93 3.00 -19.87
CA ASP A 72 -8.10 2.15 -20.13
C ASP A 72 -9.17 2.84 -21.00
N CYS A 73 -9.15 4.18 -21.13
CA CYS A 73 -10.21 4.91 -21.85
C CYS A 73 -9.73 6.16 -22.57
N ASP A 74 -8.42 6.36 -22.63
CA ASP A 74 -7.68 7.43 -23.30
C ASP A 74 -8.06 8.87 -22.92
N ALA A 75 -8.93 9.03 -21.92
CA ALA A 75 -9.28 10.35 -21.43
C ALA A 75 -8.05 11.02 -20.77
N GLU A 76 -7.73 12.23 -21.24
CA GLU A 76 -6.76 13.11 -20.60
C GLU A 76 -7.26 13.53 -19.22
N GLN A 77 -6.38 13.50 -18.23
CA GLN A 77 -6.66 13.80 -16.84
C GLN A 77 -5.50 14.57 -16.24
N VAL A 78 -5.75 15.16 -15.07
CA VAL A 78 -4.73 15.85 -14.29
C VAL A 78 -4.64 15.19 -12.93
N TRP A 79 -3.43 14.73 -12.58
CA TRP A 79 -3.07 14.34 -11.24
C TRP A 79 -2.61 15.57 -10.48
N THR A 80 -3.47 16.08 -9.61
CA THR A 80 -3.24 17.39 -9.01
C THR A 80 -2.10 17.36 -8.00
N ALA A 81 -1.46 18.51 -7.77
CA ALA A 81 -0.43 18.63 -6.74
C ALA A 81 -0.92 18.17 -5.35
N LYS A 82 -2.18 18.47 -5.00
CA LYS A 82 -2.81 18.01 -3.76
C LYS A 82 -2.99 16.50 -3.70
N GLN A 83 -3.39 15.87 -4.81
CA GLN A 83 -3.52 14.41 -4.89
C GLN A 83 -2.16 13.72 -4.79
N GLN A 84 -1.11 14.32 -5.34
CA GLN A 84 0.27 13.84 -5.19
C GLN A 84 0.71 13.91 -3.73
N LYS A 85 0.54 15.07 -3.06
CA LYS A 85 0.87 15.22 -1.64
C LYS A 85 0.18 14.16 -0.78
N TRP A 86 -1.14 14.04 -0.90
CA TRP A 86 -1.89 13.01 -0.15
C TRP A 86 -1.39 11.59 -0.43
N TRP A 87 -1.09 11.26 -1.68
CA TRP A 87 -0.62 9.93 -2.06
C TRP A 87 0.77 9.59 -1.48
N TYR A 88 1.73 10.51 -1.64
CA TYR A 88 3.10 10.23 -1.22
C TYR A 88 3.29 10.37 0.29
N GLU A 89 2.63 11.34 0.91
CA GLU A 89 2.85 11.66 2.32
C GLU A 89 1.86 10.95 3.24
N SER A 90 0.56 10.93 2.92
CA SER A 90 -0.44 10.32 3.80
C SER A 90 -0.61 8.82 3.55
N MET A 91 -0.55 8.39 2.29
CA MET A 91 -0.67 6.97 1.91
C MET A 91 0.67 6.25 1.81
N HIS A 92 1.79 6.95 2.05
CA HIS A 92 3.16 6.45 1.90
C HIS A 92 3.41 5.77 0.54
N GLY A 93 2.75 6.26 -0.51
CA GLY A 93 2.93 5.77 -1.85
C GLY A 93 4.38 5.99 -2.31
N ASN A 94 4.94 5.03 -3.04
CA ASN A 94 6.30 5.13 -3.56
C ASN A 94 6.44 6.38 -4.45
N ILE A 95 7.46 7.20 -4.24
CA ILE A 95 7.69 8.47 -4.95
C ILE A 95 7.79 8.33 -6.47
N ASN A 96 8.23 7.16 -6.96
CA ASN A 96 8.35 6.87 -8.38
C ASN A 96 7.02 6.45 -9.03
N SER A 97 5.95 6.28 -8.25
CA SER A 97 4.62 5.95 -8.77
C SER A 97 3.92 7.17 -9.39
N THR A 98 3.08 6.92 -10.40
CA THR A 98 2.30 7.96 -11.09
C THR A 98 0.84 7.56 -11.30
N ALA A 99 -0.03 8.56 -11.50
CA ALA A 99 -1.41 8.31 -11.88
C ALA A 99 -1.49 7.86 -13.35
N VAL A 100 -2.11 6.70 -13.56
CA VAL A 100 -2.20 6.05 -14.90
C VAL A 100 -3.64 5.75 -15.32
N ARG A 101 -4.62 6.00 -14.43
CA ARG A 101 -6.05 5.72 -14.65
C ARG A 101 -6.92 6.81 -14.04
N CYS A 102 -7.97 7.19 -14.76
CA CYS A 102 -8.98 8.11 -14.25
C CYS A 102 -9.80 7.48 -13.11
N LEU A 103 -10.49 8.31 -12.31
CA LEU A 103 -11.31 7.83 -11.20
C LEU A 103 -12.38 6.81 -11.63
N ARG A 104 -13.05 7.05 -12.76
CA ARG A 104 -14.06 6.16 -13.32
C ARG A 104 -13.48 4.77 -13.59
N CYS A 105 -12.35 4.70 -14.29
CA CYS A 105 -11.71 3.42 -14.61
C CYS A 105 -11.13 2.74 -13.36
N ARG A 106 -10.62 3.48 -12.37
CA ARG A 106 -10.23 2.91 -11.07
C ARG A 106 -11.40 2.30 -10.31
N ARG A 107 -12.60 2.90 -10.37
CA ARG A 107 -13.82 2.36 -9.76
C ARG A 107 -14.31 1.12 -10.50
N ALA A 108 -14.39 1.19 -11.84
CA ALA A 108 -14.80 0.07 -12.67
C ALA A 108 -13.87 -1.14 -12.47
N ARG A 109 -12.55 -0.92 -12.41
CA ARG A 109 -11.58 -1.99 -12.14
C ARG A 109 -11.80 -2.61 -10.76
N ARG A 110 -11.99 -1.81 -9.72
CA ARG A 110 -12.29 -2.33 -8.38
C ARG A 110 -13.57 -3.17 -8.38
N ALA A 111 -14.63 -2.68 -9.01
CA ALA A 111 -15.90 -3.41 -9.12
C ALA A 111 -15.72 -4.76 -9.85
N ARG A 112 -14.95 -4.80 -10.95
CA ARG A 112 -14.66 -6.06 -11.66
C ARG A 112 -13.86 -7.04 -10.79
N LEU A 113 -12.85 -6.57 -10.05
CA LEU A 113 -12.09 -7.42 -9.14
C LEU A 113 -12.98 -7.98 -8.03
N HIS A 114 -13.81 -7.14 -7.40
CA HIS A 114 -14.78 -7.61 -6.40
C HIS A 114 -15.75 -8.63 -6.98
N ALA A 115 -16.31 -8.38 -8.18
CA ALA A 115 -17.20 -9.32 -8.84
C ALA A 115 -16.50 -10.65 -9.16
N SER A 116 -15.23 -10.63 -9.59
CA SER A 116 -14.46 -11.86 -9.85
C SER A 116 -14.17 -12.69 -8.60
N GLN A 117 -14.23 -12.07 -7.41
CA GLN A 117 -14.00 -12.72 -6.12
C GLN A 117 -15.31 -13.16 -5.44
N ALA A 118 -16.46 -12.77 -5.98
CA ALA A 118 -17.77 -13.03 -5.37
C ALA A 118 -18.24 -14.49 -5.45
N PRO A 119 -17.98 -15.27 -6.53
CA PRO A 119 -18.37 -16.67 -6.57
C PRO A 119 -17.70 -17.49 -5.46
N ASP A 120 -18.42 -18.47 -4.92
CA ASP A 120 -17.89 -19.37 -3.90
C ASP A 120 -16.63 -20.06 -4.41
N GLY A 121 -15.59 -20.05 -3.59
CA GLY A 121 -14.28 -20.62 -3.94
C GLY A 121 -13.37 -19.72 -4.78
N ALA A 122 -13.84 -18.60 -5.35
CA ALA A 122 -12.99 -17.70 -6.14
C ALA A 122 -11.92 -16.96 -5.30
N ASN A 123 -12.14 -16.85 -3.99
CA ASN A 123 -11.24 -16.18 -3.04
C ASN A 123 -10.95 -17.03 -1.79
N LEU A 124 -10.74 -18.35 -1.95
CA LEU A 124 -10.51 -19.26 -0.81
C LEU A 124 -9.40 -18.78 0.13
N LEU A 125 -8.26 -18.35 -0.42
CA LEU A 125 -7.13 -17.87 0.37
C LEU A 125 -7.50 -16.62 1.19
N GLY A 126 -8.27 -15.69 0.60
CA GLY A 126 -8.75 -14.50 1.29
C GLY A 126 -9.75 -14.84 2.39
N VAL A 127 -10.68 -15.75 2.13
CA VAL A 127 -11.65 -16.24 3.11
C VAL A 127 -10.95 -16.93 4.29
N GLN A 128 -10.01 -17.85 4.03
CA GLN A 128 -9.22 -18.52 5.06
C GLN A 128 -8.39 -17.52 5.88
N THR A 129 -7.77 -16.54 5.23
CA THR A 129 -7.03 -15.47 5.91
C THR A 129 -7.93 -14.66 6.84
N MET A 130 -9.14 -14.28 6.38
CA MET A 130 -10.11 -13.56 7.21
C MET A 130 -10.58 -14.41 8.39
N ARG A 131 -10.82 -15.70 8.16
CA ARG A 131 -11.21 -16.65 9.21
C ARG A 131 -10.14 -16.77 10.29
N LEU A 132 -8.87 -16.95 9.93
CA LEU A 132 -7.76 -16.99 10.90
C LEU A 132 -7.62 -15.70 11.72
N ARG A 133 -7.83 -14.53 11.11
CA ARG A 133 -7.85 -13.26 11.84
C ARG A 133 -9.00 -13.17 12.83
N ALA A 134 -10.18 -13.66 12.46
CA ALA A 134 -11.34 -13.72 13.35
C ALA A 134 -11.09 -14.68 14.52
N LEU A 135 -10.47 -15.84 14.28
CA LEU A 135 -10.07 -16.78 15.34
C LEU A 135 -9.15 -16.12 16.37
N GLY A 136 -8.12 -15.41 15.92
CA GLY A 136 -7.21 -14.69 16.82
C GLY A 136 -7.87 -13.54 17.61
N ALA A 137 -9.05 -13.08 17.23
CA ALA A 137 -9.81 -12.08 17.98
C ALA A 137 -10.82 -12.71 18.97
N ALA A 138 -11.13 -14.00 18.82
CA ALA A 138 -12.01 -14.74 19.70
C ALA A 138 -11.22 -15.52 20.77
N ALA A 139 -11.91 -15.95 21.83
CA ALA A 139 -11.31 -16.83 22.83
C ALA A 139 -10.93 -18.18 22.19
N PRO A 140 -9.76 -18.76 22.55
CA PRO A 140 -9.33 -20.04 22.02
C PRO A 140 -10.29 -21.16 22.43
N ASN A 141 -10.58 -22.05 21.49
CA ASN A 141 -11.27 -23.31 21.74
C ASN A 141 -10.60 -24.44 20.94
N ALA A 142 -11.01 -25.70 21.18
CA ALA A 142 -10.37 -26.85 20.56
C ALA A 142 -10.45 -26.84 19.02
N GLU A 143 -11.59 -26.44 18.45
CA GLU A 143 -11.78 -26.36 17.00
C GLU A 143 -10.90 -25.28 16.38
N ALA A 144 -10.88 -24.09 16.99
CA ALA A 144 -10.05 -22.98 16.56
C ALA A 144 -8.56 -23.32 16.64
N ALA A 145 -8.13 -24.04 17.68
CA ALA A 145 -6.76 -24.50 17.83
C ALA A 145 -6.38 -25.49 16.70
N ALA A 146 -7.26 -26.44 16.38
CA ALA A 146 -7.03 -27.38 15.28
C ALA A 146 -6.93 -26.68 13.92
N GLU A 147 -7.78 -25.67 13.68
CA GLU A 147 -7.74 -24.88 12.45
C GLU A 147 -6.45 -24.06 12.34
N LEU A 148 -5.99 -23.48 13.46
CA LEU A 148 -4.73 -22.75 13.52
C LEU A 148 -3.54 -23.66 13.19
N GLU A 149 -3.50 -24.89 13.74
CA GLU A 149 -2.44 -25.85 13.43
C GLU A 149 -2.44 -26.27 11.97
N ALA A 150 -3.62 -26.54 11.39
CA ALA A 150 -3.74 -26.83 9.97
C ALA A 150 -3.20 -25.66 9.11
N ALA A 151 -3.45 -24.41 9.51
CA ALA A 151 -2.93 -23.24 8.82
C ALA A 151 -1.40 -23.07 8.96
N LEU A 152 -0.81 -23.40 10.10
CA LEU A 152 0.65 -23.38 10.31
C LEU A 152 1.39 -24.38 9.40
N GLN A 153 0.73 -25.48 9.03
CA GLN A 153 1.24 -26.50 8.11
C GLN A 153 0.87 -26.23 6.64
N SER A 154 0.17 -25.14 6.34
CA SER A 154 -0.26 -24.83 4.98
C SER A 154 0.92 -24.63 4.03
N LYS A 155 0.75 -25.04 2.77
CA LYS A 155 1.70 -24.70 1.69
C LYS A 155 1.78 -23.19 1.42
N TRP A 156 0.75 -22.43 1.80
CA TRP A 156 0.66 -20.99 1.58
C TRP A 156 1.28 -20.22 2.74
N TRP A 157 2.42 -19.59 2.52
CA TRP A 157 3.12 -18.81 3.56
C TRP A 157 2.24 -17.74 4.20
N SER A 158 1.35 -17.10 3.44
CA SER A 158 0.43 -16.08 3.98
C SER A 158 -0.49 -16.62 5.08
N LEU A 159 -1.00 -17.85 4.95
CA LEU A 159 -1.85 -18.46 5.98
C LEU A 159 -1.05 -18.76 7.24
N ARG A 160 0.17 -19.28 7.07
CA ARG A 160 1.08 -19.57 8.19
C ARG A 160 1.44 -18.29 8.95
N THR A 161 1.74 -17.20 8.24
CA THR A 161 2.01 -15.87 8.83
C THR A 161 0.81 -15.38 9.65
N VAL A 162 -0.41 -15.49 9.12
CA VAL A 162 -1.62 -15.05 9.82
C VAL A 162 -1.93 -15.96 11.01
N ALA A 163 -1.66 -17.26 10.91
CA ALA A 163 -1.79 -18.20 12.02
C ALA A 163 -0.81 -17.87 13.16
N ILE A 164 0.44 -17.48 12.85
CA ILE A 164 1.41 -16.97 13.86
C ILE A 164 0.86 -15.73 14.56
N GLN A 165 0.27 -14.79 13.82
CA GLN A 165 -0.35 -13.59 14.41
C GLN A 165 -1.55 -13.93 15.29
N ALA A 166 -2.42 -14.84 14.85
CA ALA A 166 -3.56 -15.31 15.64
C ALA A 166 -3.10 -16.01 16.93
N MET A 167 -2.06 -16.84 16.83
CA MET A 167 -1.43 -17.53 17.97
C MET A 167 -0.92 -16.55 19.02
N ALA A 168 -0.29 -15.45 18.61
CA ALA A 168 0.18 -14.40 19.52
C ALA A 168 -0.97 -13.73 20.29
N ARG A 169 -2.09 -13.46 19.63
CA ARG A 169 -3.25 -12.79 20.26
C ARG A 169 -3.90 -13.61 21.36
N TRP A 170 -3.85 -14.94 21.28
CA TRP A 170 -4.36 -15.81 22.35
C TRP A 170 -3.48 -15.80 23.60
N GLY A 171 -2.18 -15.54 23.46
CA GLY A 171 -1.32 -15.11 24.57
C GLY A 171 -1.11 -16.11 25.71
N ASP A 172 -1.48 -17.38 25.57
CA ASP A 172 -1.17 -18.39 26.58
C ASP A 172 0.32 -18.76 26.56
N SER A 173 0.79 -19.30 27.69
CA SER A 173 2.22 -19.59 27.92
C SER A 173 2.81 -20.57 26.90
N GLU A 174 2.04 -21.57 26.46
CA GLU A 174 2.48 -22.54 25.45
C GLU A 174 2.70 -21.86 24.10
N ARG A 175 1.70 -21.09 23.63
CA ARG A 175 1.77 -20.37 22.35
C ARG A 175 2.84 -19.29 22.35
N ILE A 176 3.01 -18.55 23.46
CA ILE A 176 4.11 -17.60 23.64
C ILE A 176 5.47 -18.32 23.55
N GLY A 177 5.61 -19.47 24.23
CA GLY A 177 6.83 -20.29 24.16
C GLY A 177 7.19 -20.69 22.73
N ARG A 178 6.18 -21.09 21.93
CA ARG A 178 6.37 -21.42 20.50
C ARG A 178 6.80 -20.20 19.67
N LEU A 179 6.23 -19.02 19.93
CA LEU A 179 6.66 -17.78 19.24
C LEU A 179 8.10 -17.44 19.56
N LEU A 180 8.52 -17.56 20.82
CA LEU A 180 9.91 -17.32 21.23
C LEU A 180 10.86 -18.32 20.55
N ALA A 181 10.48 -19.59 20.42
CA ALA A 181 11.26 -20.59 19.69
C ALA A 181 11.42 -20.21 18.19
N LEU A 182 10.37 -19.70 17.54
CA LEU A 182 10.47 -19.19 16.17
C LEU A 182 11.42 -18.00 16.04
N VAL A 183 11.38 -17.06 17.00
CA VAL A 183 12.31 -15.92 17.04
C VAL A 183 13.75 -16.39 17.24
N ALA A 184 13.99 -17.36 18.12
CA ALA A 184 15.31 -17.93 18.37
C ALA A 184 15.86 -18.70 17.15
N ALA A 185 14.99 -19.33 16.36
CA ALA A 185 15.35 -20.04 15.14
C ALA A 185 15.70 -19.13 13.95
N ARG A 186 15.74 -17.80 14.15
CA ARG A 186 16.09 -16.85 13.10
C ARG A 186 17.50 -17.11 12.57
N PRO A 187 17.68 -17.37 11.26
CA PRO A 187 19.01 -17.63 10.69
C PRO A 187 19.98 -16.46 10.88
N SER A 188 21.21 -16.76 11.32
CA SER A 188 22.31 -15.80 11.47
C SER A 188 23.03 -15.59 10.14
N GLY A 189 22.88 -14.39 9.55
CA GLY A 189 23.56 -14.02 8.30
C GLY A 189 22.93 -14.59 7.02
N GLY A 190 23.04 -13.84 5.92
CA GLY A 190 22.53 -14.22 4.60
C GLY A 190 21.72 -13.13 3.92
N ARG A 191 22.07 -12.82 2.65
CA ARG A 191 21.33 -11.86 1.80
C ARG A 191 20.03 -12.42 1.22
N ARG A 192 19.59 -13.61 1.65
CA ARG A 192 18.32 -14.20 1.19
C ARG A 192 17.19 -13.72 2.09
N TYR A 193 16.53 -12.65 1.64
CA TYR A 193 15.37 -12.05 2.30
C TYR A 193 14.10 -12.93 2.23
N SER A 194 14.18 -14.14 1.69
CA SER A 194 13.01 -14.93 1.26
C SER A 194 13.04 -16.40 1.72
N THR A 195 13.55 -16.70 2.92
CA THR A 195 13.38 -18.04 3.53
C THR A 195 12.21 -18.03 4.51
N TRP A 196 11.52 -19.17 4.63
CA TRP A 196 10.38 -19.27 5.54
C TRP A 196 10.80 -19.06 7.00
N GLU A 197 11.95 -19.60 7.42
CA GLU A 197 12.46 -19.49 8.79
C GLU A 197 12.63 -18.03 9.20
N ARG A 198 13.17 -17.21 8.29
CA ARG A 198 13.31 -15.78 8.53
C ARG A 198 11.96 -15.06 8.60
N VAL A 199 11.05 -15.37 7.66
CA VAL A 199 9.70 -14.78 7.65
C VAL A 199 8.94 -15.14 8.93
N ALA A 200 8.99 -16.39 9.36
CA ALA A 200 8.35 -16.88 10.57
C ALA A 200 8.91 -16.18 11.82
N ALA A 201 10.24 -16.09 11.93
CA ALA A 201 10.90 -15.41 13.04
C ALA A 201 10.57 -13.91 13.09
N ASP A 202 10.67 -13.21 11.96
CA ASP A 202 10.38 -11.77 11.88
C ASP A 202 8.88 -11.50 12.16
N THR A 203 7.98 -12.37 11.69
CA THR A 203 6.53 -12.30 11.99
C THR A 203 6.26 -12.53 13.47
N ALA A 204 6.84 -13.57 14.07
CA ALA A 204 6.65 -13.89 15.49
C ALA A 204 7.17 -12.76 16.38
N ALA A 205 8.36 -12.21 16.08
CA ALA A 205 8.92 -11.08 16.81
C ALA A 205 8.02 -9.84 16.71
N HIS A 206 7.44 -9.58 15.54
CA HIS A 206 6.51 -8.47 15.36
C HIS A 206 5.20 -8.69 16.13
N ALA A 207 4.61 -9.88 16.04
CA ALA A 207 3.36 -10.21 16.71
C ALA A 207 3.49 -10.09 18.25
N LEU A 208 4.59 -10.58 18.83
CA LEU A 208 4.89 -10.41 20.25
C LEU A 208 4.97 -8.94 20.66
N ARG A 209 5.62 -8.08 19.85
CA ARG A 209 5.69 -6.63 20.13
C ARG A 209 4.31 -5.97 20.10
N GLU A 210 3.42 -6.39 19.21
CA GLU A 210 2.06 -5.84 19.13
C GLU A 210 1.21 -6.23 20.34
N THR A 211 1.32 -7.46 20.83
CA THR A 211 0.52 -7.95 21.96
C THR A 211 0.99 -7.40 23.31
N HIS A 212 2.26 -7.01 23.45
CA HIS A 212 2.79 -6.38 24.67
C HIS A 212 2.62 -4.86 24.70
N ALA A 213 2.15 -4.24 23.61
CA ALA A 213 1.91 -2.80 23.51
C ALA A 213 0.46 -2.38 23.85
N THR A 214 -0.41 -3.35 24.10
CA THR A 214 -1.82 -3.20 24.52
C THR A 214 -2.00 -3.66 25.94
#